data_AF-A0A9N9DZ42-F1
#
_entry.id   AF-A0A9N9DZ42-F1
#
_cell.length_a   1.000
_cell.length_b   1.000
_cell.length_c   1.000
_cell.angle_alpha   90.00
_cell.angle_beta   90.00
_cell.angle_gamma   90.00
#
_symmetry.space_group_name_H-M   'P 1'
#
loop_
_entity.id
_entity.type
_entity.pdbx_description
1 polymer ?
#
loop_
_entity_poly.entity_id
_entity_poly.type
_entity_poly.pdbx_seq_one_letter_code
_entity_poly.pdbx_strand_id
1 'polypeptide(L)'
;MANTVRRIYWTLVFVVSLIPLLGAFYGSRNESPYIHWLGCIGFISVLTLGLCFFVSFHLCRCCAPFVIGILSGTSRSLSPIVKYLNKTRFLGPLLSWCIRSIFFFWFIVLIVSDVLIRKILSRTAGVHESTGCHFSPIGASNKNFQPLGLFDDLEDVEETNKSKVHEIYHGNYNQKVSLSLAMASKLAYEDVPIIRHELEKSGYDMKTFKPIAYKNICGYIVEKKLEKYDVIIVVFRGSNPLNVQNFLTDIRSLLVPIKSPTRGCMGLVHEGFYEALGEHVDDSIRGSGSQAIIELYNTSLVKTLETTISALKTLLYFVFKSVIAHIQDPIDHRYLGEEERHFSAYAQASNWIMKLCNGCNENNTDNYLFKDNIREQRVFKTTKKKLFVTGHSLGGGLATAKLLQHDNSLSNILSGVYTYGQPNVGDIQFAESFGPELSKKMFHHTYNNDCVPRIPPWKPYCSPPGNLVYIDSSYSIYIYPPDPITSMPVLIRGISFVHLSGLLNLNVIRRMMNESWLRILFRIVFPFFVNDHFPGDYAVALRDGTVERVIREMNGIGGIEES
;
A
#
# COMPACT_ATOMS: atom_id res chain seq x y z
N MET A 1 25.93 22.52 5.38
CA MET A 1 25.77 21.10 5.79
C MET A 1 26.83 20.15 5.22
N ALA A 2 27.09 20.11 3.90
CA ALA A 2 28.02 19.12 3.30
C ALA A 2 29.47 19.17 3.82
N ASN A 3 30.00 20.35 4.16
CA ASN A 3 31.34 20.48 4.75
C ASN A 3 31.41 19.96 6.19
N THR A 4 30.34 20.12 6.96
CA THR A 4 30.24 19.67 8.35
C THR A 4 30.21 18.14 8.41
N VAL A 5 29.43 17.50 7.56
CA VAL A 5 29.34 16.02 7.48
C VAL A 5 30.67 15.40 7.03
N ARG A 6 31.36 16.00 6.05
CA ARG A 6 32.69 15.54 5.62
C ARG A 6 33.74 15.64 6.71
N ARG A 7 33.72 16.73 7.50
CA ARG A 7 34.61 16.89 8.65
C ARG A 7 34.33 15.82 9.71
N ILE A 8 33.07 15.61 10.07
CA ILE A 8 32.67 14.58 11.05
C ILE A 8 33.11 13.19 10.60
N TYR A 9 32.93 12.84 9.33
CA TYR A 9 33.36 11.55 8.77
C TYR A 9 34.87 11.32 8.93
N TRP A 10 35.69 12.27 8.50
CA TRP A 10 37.15 12.14 8.61
C TRP A 10 37.60 12.12 10.07
N THR A 11 37.01 12.94 10.94
CA THR A 11 37.26 12.89 12.38
C THR A 11 36.99 11.49 12.94
N LEU A 12 35.89 10.85 12.54
CA LEU A 12 35.53 9.51 13.00
C LEU A 12 36.51 8.44 12.49
N VAL A 13 36.90 8.50 11.20
CA VAL A 13 37.92 7.60 10.63
C VAL A 13 39.26 7.75 11.37
N PHE A 14 39.68 8.97 11.69
CA PHE A 14 40.90 9.22 12.47
C PHE A 14 40.79 8.67 13.90
N VAL A 15 39.68 8.91 14.59
CA VAL A 15 39.43 8.39 15.95
C VAL A 15 39.46 6.86 15.98
N VAL A 16 38.82 6.20 15.02
CA VAL A 16 38.83 4.72 14.94
C VAL A 16 40.23 4.20 14.61
N SER A 17 40.99 4.89 13.76
CA SER A 17 42.37 4.50 13.42
C SER A 17 43.34 4.60 14.63
N LEU A 18 43.07 5.46 15.62
CA LEU A 18 43.90 5.57 16.82
C LEU A 18 43.94 4.27 17.66
N ILE A 19 42.90 3.43 17.61
CA ILE A 19 42.83 2.18 18.38
C ILE A 19 43.95 1.18 17.98
N PRO A 20 44.06 0.77 16.70
CA PRO A 20 45.16 -0.10 16.27
C PRO A 20 46.53 0.59 16.38
N LEU A 21 46.60 1.92 16.26
CA LEU A 21 47.84 2.68 16.49
C LEU A 21 48.32 2.58 17.94
N LEU A 22 47.41 2.70 18.92
CA LEU A 22 47.73 2.47 20.34
C LEU A 22 48.17 1.02 20.60
N GLY A 23 47.55 0.05 19.91
CA GLY A 23 48.00 -1.33 19.90
C GLY A 23 49.43 -1.49 19.38
N ALA A 24 49.80 -0.75 18.32
CA ALA A 24 51.16 -0.74 17.79
C ALA A 24 52.18 -0.19 18.81
N PHE A 25 51.83 0.90 19.50
CA PHE A 25 52.66 1.47 20.57
C PHE A 25 52.80 0.53 21.77
N TYR A 26 51.72 -0.13 22.17
CA TYR A 26 51.73 -1.11 23.24
C TYR A 26 52.61 -2.32 22.90
N GLY A 27 52.50 -2.85 21.69
CA GLY A 27 53.35 -3.94 21.19
C GLY A 27 54.83 -3.55 21.17
N SER A 28 55.15 -2.31 20.79
CA SER A 28 56.51 -1.79 20.82
C SER A 28 57.07 -1.64 22.24
N ARG A 29 56.24 -1.24 23.21
CA ARG A 29 56.66 -1.04 24.61
C ARG A 29 56.87 -2.36 25.36
N ASN A 30 56.13 -3.41 24.98
CA ASN A 30 56.20 -4.73 25.60
C ASN A 30 57.02 -5.75 24.79
N GLU A 31 57.85 -5.29 23.84
CA GLU A 31 58.70 -6.12 22.99
C GLU A 31 57.97 -7.26 22.27
N SER A 32 56.68 -7.07 21.96
CA SER A 32 55.88 -8.04 21.22
C SER A 32 55.79 -7.63 19.75
N PRO A 33 56.62 -8.19 18.86
CA PRO A 33 56.65 -7.81 17.45
C PRO A 33 55.33 -8.11 16.75
N TYR A 34 54.64 -9.17 17.17
CA TYR A 34 53.34 -9.56 16.60
C TYR A 34 52.26 -8.49 16.84
N ILE A 35 52.14 -7.99 18.08
CA ILE A 35 51.15 -6.97 18.43
C ILE A 35 51.48 -5.64 17.74
N HIS A 36 52.78 -5.30 17.66
CA HIS A 36 53.24 -4.10 16.99
C HIS A 36 52.84 -4.08 15.50
N TRP A 37 53.21 -5.13 14.76
CA TRP A 37 52.90 -5.23 13.33
C TRP A 37 51.40 -5.34 13.06
N LEU A 38 50.66 -6.07 13.89
CA LEU A 38 49.21 -6.16 13.78
C LEU A 38 48.54 -4.79 13.97
N GLY A 39 49.02 -3.97 14.91
CA GLY A 39 48.56 -2.59 15.11
C GLY A 39 48.87 -1.68 13.92
N CYS A 40 50.08 -1.75 13.37
CA CYS A 40 50.47 -0.97 12.18
C CYS A 40 49.63 -1.34 10.95
N ILE A 41 49.44 -2.64 10.69
CA ILE A 41 48.60 -3.13 9.59
C ILE A 41 47.14 -2.71 9.79
N GLY A 42 46.63 -2.82 11.03
CA GLY A 42 45.28 -2.39 11.39
C GLY A 42 45.05 -0.90 11.15
N PHE A 43 46.00 -0.03 11.53
CA PHE A 43 45.94 1.41 11.29
C PHE A 43 45.85 1.74 9.81
N ILE A 44 46.75 1.17 9.00
CA ILE A 44 46.79 1.40 7.55
C ILE A 44 45.51 0.88 6.89
N SER A 45 45.02 -0.28 7.31
CA SER A 45 43.80 -0.89 6.76
C SER A 45 42.56 -0.04 7.04
N VAL A 46 42.41 0.48 8.26
CA VAL A 46 41.28 1.36 8.64
C VAL A 46 41.31 2.66 7.83
N LEU A 47 42.47 3.30 7.67
CA LEU A 47 42.59 4.53 6.87
C LEU A 47 42.33 4.27 5.38
N THR A 48 42.85 3.17 4.85
CA THR A 48 42.65 2.79 3.44
C THR A 48 41.19 2.47 3.15
N LEU A 49 40.53 1.68 4.00
CA LEU A 49 39.09 1.39 3.89
C LEU A 49 38.24 2.66 4.01
N GLY A 50 38.58 3.57 4.93
CA GLY A 50 37.94 4.87 5.04
C GLY A 50 38.08 5.71 3.77
N LEU A 51 39.29 5.81 3.22
CA LEU A 51 39.53 6.50 1.96
C LEU A 51 38.78 5.86 0.79
N CYS A 52 38.83 4.53 0.66
CA CYS A 52 38.10 3.79 -0.37
C CYS A 52 36.60 4.07 -0.27
N PHE A 53 36.00 4.01 0.93
CA PHE A 53 34.58 4.29 1.12
C PHE A 53 34.23 5.74 0.76
N PHE A 54 35.05 6.71 1.17
CA PHE A 54 34.88 8.12 0.83
C PHE A 54 34.94 8.36 -0.68
N VAL A 55 35.95 7.80 -1.36
CA VAL A 55 36.14 7.89 -2.80
C VAL A 55 34.99 7.20 -3.53
N SER A 56 34.60 5.99 -3.14
CA SER A 56 33.47 5.27 -3.73
C SER A 56 32.16 6.03 -3.57
N PHE A 57 31.86 6.60 -2.40
CA PHE A 57 30.66 7.40 -2.17
C PHE A 57 30.65 8.67 -3.05
N HIS A 58 31.77 9.38 -3.11
CA HIS A 58 31.89 10.57 -3.97
C HIS A 58 31.82 10.22 -5.45
N LEU A 59 32.47 9.14 -5.87
CA LEU A 59 32.41 8.63 -7.24
C LEU A 59 30.97 8.28 -7.62
N CYS A 60 30.23 7.55 -6.78
CA CYS A 60 28.81 7.27 -7.01
C CYS A 60 27.97 8.55 -7.15
N ARG A 61 28.23 9.58 -6.33
CA ARG A 61 27.52 10.87 -6.44
C ARG A 61 27.90 11.65 -7.70
N CYS A 62 29.18 11.66 -8.08
CA CYS A 62 29.66 12.31 -9.29
C CYS A 62 29.19 11.58 -10.56
N CYS A 63 29.05 10.26 -10.51
CA CYS A 63 28.54 9.44 -11.61
C CYS A 63 27.02 9.47 -11.71
N ALA A 64 26.27 9.90 -10.68
CA ALA A 64 24.81 9.91 -10.72
C ALA A 64 24.24 10.75 -11.89
N PRO A 65 24.69 11.99 -12.16
CA PRO A 65 24.27 12.75 -13.34
C PRO A 65 24.61 12.05 -14.66
N PHE A 66 25.75 11.35 -14.72
CA PHE A 66 26.15 10.60 -15.90
C PHE A 66 25.25 9.38 -16.14
N VAL A 67 24.95 8.59 -15.10
CA VAL A 67 24.03 7.46 -15.15
C VAL A 67 22.62 7.92 -15.56
N ILE A 68 22.14 9.04 -15.01
CA ILE A 68 20.85 9.65 -15.38
C ILE A 68 20.85 10.12 -16.83
N GLY A 69 21.96 10.71 -17.30
CA GLY A 69 22.17 11.09 -18.69
C GLY A 69 22.08 9.89 -19.62
N ILE A 70 22.73 8.77 -19.26
CA ILE A 70 22.64 7.50 -20.00
C ILE A 70 21.20 7.00 -20.02
N LEU A 71 20.55 6.85 -18.85
CA LEU A 71 19.18 6.35 -18.77
C LEU A 71 18.20 7.21 -19.58
N SER A 72 18.35 8.54 -19.51
CA SER A 72 17.53 9.48 -20.28
C SER A 72 17.80 9.35 -21.78
N GLY A 73 19.05 9.22 -22.19
CA GLY A 73 19.44 8.99 -23.59
C GLY A 73 18.86 7.68 -24.11
N THR A 74 19.05 6.58 -23.39
CA THR A 74 18.50 5.26 -23.71
C THR A 74 16.97 5.30 -23.80
N SER A 75 16.29 5.96 -22.86
CA SER A 75 14.84 6.11 -22.88
C SER A 75 14.36 6.88 -24.12
N ARG A 76 15.01 8.00 -24.46
CA ARG A 76 14.69 8.78 -25.67
C ARG A 76 14.92 7.98 -26.95
N SER A 77 16.01 7.20 -27.03
CA SER A 77 16.32 6.35 -28.18
C SER A 77 15.34 5.18 -28.34
N LEU A 78 14.89 4.58 -27.23
CA LEU A 78 13.94 3.45 -27.27
C LEU A 78 12.50 3.89 -27.48
N SER A 79 12.11 5.10 -27.05
CA SER A 79 10.75 5.61 -27.15
C SER A 79 10.13 5.48 -28.56
N PRO A 80 10.77 5.92 -29.67
CA PRO A 80 10.19 5.76 -31.00
C PRO A 80 10.03 4.28 -31.41
N ILE A 81 10.98 3.42 -31.03
CA ILE A 81 10.95 1.98 -31.32
C ILE A 81 9.77 1.33 -30.59
N VAL A 82 9.60 1.64 -29.31
CA VAL A 82 8.49 1.15 -28.49
C VAL A 82 7.14 1.60 -29.04
N LYS A 83 7.01 2.87 -29.45
CA LYS A 83 5.78 3.39 -30.08
C LYS A 83 5.46 2.65 -31.38
N TYR A 84 6.46 2.32 -32.19
CA TYR A 84 6.28 1.52 -33.40
C TYR A 84 5.83 0.08 -33.07
N LEU A 85 6.55 -0.60 -32.16
CA LEU A 85 6.25 -1.97 -31.75
C LEU A 85 4.84 -2.13 -31.17
N ASN A 86 4.38 -1.16 -30.39
CA ASN A 86 3.02 -1.15 -29.83
C ASN A 86 1.91 -1.09 -30.88
N LYS A 87 2.18 -0.52 -32.06
CA LYS A 87 1.21 -0.47 -33.16
C LYS A 87 1.17 -1.77 -33.98
N THR A 88 2.14 -2.66 -33.80
CA THR A 88 2.19 -3.91 -34.56
C THR A 88 1.24 -4.97 -33.97
N ARG A 89 0.54 -5.68 -34.86
CA ARG A 89 -0.47 -6.69 -34.46
C ARG A 89 0.14 -7.97 -33.86
N PHE A 90 1.41 -8.27 -34.19
CA PHE A 90 2.06 -9.53 -33.79
C PHE A 90 3.31 -9.32 -32.93
N LEU A 91 4.20 -8.42 -33.35
CA LEU A 91 5.50 -8.25 -32.70
C LEU A 91 5.38 -7.62 -31.30
N GLY A 92 4.47 -6.65 -31.13
CA GLY A 92 4.16 -6.05 -29.83
C GLY A 92 3.65 -7.07 -28.80
N PRO A 93 2.59 -7.85 -29.10
CA PRO A 93 2.14 -8.93 -28.23
C PRO A 93 3.20 -9.99 -27.93
N LEU A 94 3.98 -10.42 -28.93
CA LEU A 94 5.06 -11.38 -28.74
C LEU A 94 6.13 -10.84 -27.78
N LEU A 95 6.57 -9.60 -27.99
CA LEU A 95 7.53 -8.95 -27.11
C LEU A 95 6.96 -8.77 -25.70
N SER A 96 5.70 -8.35 -25.58
CA SER A 96 5.00 -8.27 -24.29
C SER A 96 4.98 -9.62 -23.59
N TRP A 97 4.79 -10.72 -24.31
CA TRP A 97 4.83 -12.06 -23.74
C TRP A 97 6.23 -12.43 -23.25
N CYS A 98 7.27 -12.20 -24.05
CA CYS A 98 8.67 -12.44 -23.65
C CYS A 98 9.05 -11.62 -22.39
N ILE A 99 8.74 -10.33 -22.41
CA ILE A 99 8.99 -9.42 -21.29
C ILE A 99 8.27 -9.90 -20.04
N ARG A 100 6.98 -10.25 -20.15
CA ARG A 100 6.19 -10.81 -19.04
C ARG A 100 6.82 -12.09 -18.50
N SER A 101 7.19 -13.04 -19.37
CA SER A 101 7.77 -14.32 -18.95
C SER A 101 9.07 -14.15 -18.17
N ILE A 102 9.97 -13.28 -18.66
CA ILE A 102 11.23 -12.97 -17.95
C ILE A 102 10.94 -12.29 -16.61
N PHE A 103 10.01 -11.32 -16.57
CA PHE A 103 9.64 -10.66 -15.33
C PHE A 103 9.01 -11.61 -14.32
N PHE A 104 8.08 -12.47 -14.73
CA PHE A 104 7.41 -13.40 -13.83
C PHE A 104 8.40 -14.44 -13.28
N PHE A 105 9.38 -14.88 -14.08
CA PHE A 105 10.45 -15.73 -13.57
C PHE A 105 11.22 -15.06 -12.43
N TRP A 106 11.74 -13.84 -12.64
CA TRP A 106 12.46 -13.09 -11.61
C TRP A 106 11.58 -12.72 -10.42
N PHE A 107 10.30 -12.45 -10.66
CA PHE A 107 9.32 -12.19 -9.61
C PHE A 107 9.13 -13.39 -8.68
N ILE A 108 9.08 -14.61 -9.22
CA ILE A 108 9.03 -15.83 -8.40
C ILE A 108 10.32 -15.98 -7.55
N VAL A 109 11.49 -15.68 -8.13
CA VAL A 109 12.75 -15.67 -7.37
C VAL A 109 12.71 -14.68 -6.22
N LEU A 110 12.15 -13.48 -6.43
CA LEU A 110 11.96 -12.48 -5.39
C LEU A 110 10.98 -12.94 -4.31
N ILE A 111 9.87 -13.59 -4.69
CA ILE A 111 8.88 -14.15 -3.76
C ILE A 111 9.51 -15.19 -2.86
N VAL A 112 10.30 -16.12 -3.41
CA VAL A 112 10.97 -17.17 -2.62
C VAL A 112 12.04 -16.57 -1.70
N SER A 113 12.61 -15.43 -2.09
CA SER A 113 13.64 -14.72 -1.34
C SER A 113 13.09 -13.66 -0.38
N ASP A 114 11.76 -13.52 -0.25
CA ASP A 114 11.15 -12.35 0.38
C ASP A 114 11.46 -12.24 1.89
N VAL A 115 11.47 -13.36 2.63
CA VAL A 115 11.86 -13.44 4.04
C VAL A 115 13.30 -12.96 4.23
N LEU A 116 14.20 -13.41 3.35
CA LEU A 116 15.61 -13.01 3.38
C LEU A 116 15.75 -11.51 3.09
N ILE A 117 15.07 -11.03 2.05
CA ILE A 117 15.05 -9.61 1.67
C ILE A 117 14.54 -8.76 2.84
N ARG A 118 13.40 -9.11 3.46
CA ARG A 118 12.87 -8.39 4.63
C ARG A 118 13.84 -8.37 5.80
N LYS A 119 14.50 -9.50 6.10
CA LYS A 119 15.49 -9.59 7.19
C LYS A 119 16.75 -8.76 6.94
N ILE A 120 17.19 -8.65 5.68
CA ILE A 120 18.31 -7.79 5.30
C ILE A 120 17.90 -6.31 5.37
N LEU A 121 16.73 -5.97 4.82
CA LEU A 121 16.24 -4.59 4.75
C LEU A 121 15.78 -4.04 6.11
N SER A 122 15.31 -4.87 7.03
CA SER A 122 14.94 -4.40 8.37
C SER A 122 16.14 -3.84 9.13
N ARG A 123 17.35 -4.35 8.88
CA ARG A 123 18.59 -3.84 9.46
C ARG A 123 19.02 -2.48 8.92
N THR A 124 18.48 -2.07 7.77
CA THR A 124 18.83 -0.81 7.11
C THR A 124 17.79 0.30 7.33
N ALA A 125 16.71 0.01 8.05
CA ALA A 125 15.55 0.90 8.16
C ALA A 125 15.81 2.20 8.93
N GLY A 126 16.93 2.32 9.65
CA GLY A 126 17.24 3.48 10.49
C GLY A 126 16.30 3.58 11.70
N VAL A 127 16.57 4.55 12.57
CA VAL A 127 15.83 4.78 13.81
C VAL A 127 15.01 6.05 13.69
N HIS A 128 13.79 6.05 14.23
CA HIS A 128 12.98 7.24 14.40
C HIS A 128 13.47 8.01 15.64
N GLU A 129 14.06 9.19 15.41
CA GLU A 129 14.82 9.94 16.42
C GLU A 129 14.02 10.22 17.71
N SER A 130 12.71 10.48 17.60
CA SER A 130 11.89 10.84 18.76
C SER A 130 11.45 9.65 19.61
N THR A 131 11.32 8.45 19.03
CA THR A 131 10.75 7.27 19.73
C THR A 131 11.79 6.19 20.00
N GLY A 132 12.95 6.22 19.33
CA GLY A 132 13.96 5.17 19.41
C GLY A 132 13.57 3.86 18.70
N CYS A 133 12.37 3.78 18.11
CA CYS A 133 11.92 2.62 17.34
C CYS A 133 12.53 2.62 15.94
N HIS A 134 12.74 1.44 15.36
CA HIS A 134 13.14 1.33 13.97
C HIS A 134 11.96 1.59 13.04
N PHE A 135 12.20 2.28 11.92
CA PHE A 135 11.18 2.39 10.89
C PHE A 135 10.88 1.01 10.28
N SER A 136 9.68 0.85 9.74
CA SER A 136 9.41 -0.27 8.84
C SER A 136 10.27 -0.14 7.56
N PRO A 137 10.67 -1.23 6.89
CA PRO A 137 11.38 -1.14 5.62
C PRO A 137 10.64 -0.35 4.54
N ILE A 138 9.30 -0.29 4.63
CA ILE A 138 8.45 0.50 3.73
C ILE A 138 8.62 1.99 4.04
N GLY A 139 8.45 2.39 5.30
CA GLY A 139 8.57 3.78 5.73
C GLY A 139 10.01 4.31 5.67
N ALA A 140 11.01 3.43 5.81
CA ALA A 140 12.41 3.81 5.67
C ALA A 140 12.76 4.39 4.28
N SER A 141 12.01 3.99 3.24
CA SER A 141 12.19 4.53 1.88
C SER A 141 11.79 6.02 1.77
N ASN A 142 10.83 6.45 2.59
CA ASN A 142 10.35 7.82 2.69
C ASN A 142 9.91 8.12 4.13
N LYS A 143 10.79 8.71 4.94
CA LYS A 143 10.59 8.95 6.37
C LYS A 143 9.68 10.14 6.71
N ASN A 144 9.16 10.86 5.71
CA ASN A 144 8.28 12.00 5.94
C ASN A 144 6.81 11.55 5.99
N PHE A 145 6.17 11.70 7.15
CA PHE A 145 4.75 11.38 7.36
C PHE A 145 3.83 12.61 7.36
N GLN A 146 4.36 13.81 7.11
CA GLN A 146 3.59 15.05 7.09
C GLN A 146 3.28 15.49 5.65
N PRO A 147 2.18 16.22 5.40
CA PRO A 147 1.20 16.70 6.38
C PRO A 147 0.14 15.65 6.72
N LEU A 148 -0.24 15.59 8.00
CA LEU A 148 -1.43 14.89 8.50
C LEU A 148 -2.43 15.91 9.07
N GLY A 149 -3.71 15.56 9.07
CA GLY A 149 -4.76 16.37 9.70
C GLY A 149 -5.29 17.52 8.84
N LEU A 150 -5.07 17.51 7.52
CA LEU A 150 -5.56 18.56 6.61
C LEU A 150 -7.05 18.37 6.31
N PHE A 151 -7.91 18.92 7.16
CA PHE A 151 -9.37 18.82 7.01
C PHE A 151 -10.09 20.17 7.00
N ASP A 152 -9.39 21.29 7.08
CA ASP A 152 -9.97 22.61 7.40
C ASP A 152 -10.89 23.20 6.31
N ASP A 153 -10.81 22.68 5.08
CA ASP A 153 -11.57 23.19 3.92
C ASP A 153 -12.85 22.38 3.60
N LEU A 154 -13.38 21.57 4.52
CA LEU A 154 -14.65 20.86 4.28
C LEU A 154 -15.83 21.78 4.62
N GLU A 155 -16.05 22.82 3.80
CA GLU A 155 -17.32 23.55 3.83
C GLU A 155 -18.47 22.60 3.51
N ASP A 156 -19.57 22.71 4.25
CA ASP A 156 -20.78 21.92 4.01
C ASP A 156 -21.40 22.42 2.70
N VAL A 157 -21.15 21.71 1.60
CA VAL A 157 -21.68 21.99 0.25
C VAL A 157 -23.23 21.89 0.20
N GLU A 158 -23.88 21.56 1.31
CA GLU A 158 -25.33 21.31 1.35
C GLU A 158 -26.21 22.57 1.23
N GLU A 159 -25.70 23.80 1.32
CA GLU A 159 -26.59 24.99 1.34
C GLU A 159 -26.34 26.14 0.36
N THR A 160 -25.22 26.23 -0.36
CA THR A 160 -24.91 27.49 -1.09
C THR A 160 -25.21 27.56 -2.58
N ASN A 161 -25.39 26.46 -3.33
CA ASN A 161 -25.57 26.57 -4.79
C ASN A 161 -26.81 25.87 -5.35
N LYS A 162 -27.97 26.52 -5.20
CA LYS A 162 -29.20 26.25 -6.01
C LYS A 162 -29.11 26.74 -7.47
N SER A 163 -27.93 27.11 -7.96
CA SER A 163 -27.78 27.66 -9.31
C SER A 163 -26.46 27.24 -9.96
N LYS A 164 -26.40 25.98 -10.40
CA LYS A 164 -25.87 25.54 -11.71
C LYS A 164 -25.71 24.02 -11.71
N VAL A 165 -26.40 23.36 -12.63
CA VAL A 165 -26.22 21.94 -12.99
C VAL A 165 -24.75 21.59 -13.35
N HIS A 166 -23.88 22.59 -13.52
CA HIS A 166 -22.44 22.46 -13.75
C HIS A 166 -21.59 22.04 -12.53
N GLU A 167 -22.04 22.24 -11.29
CA GLU A 167 -21.26 21.95 -10.07
C GLU A 167 -21.50 20.57 -9.45
N ILE A 168 -22.58 19.89 -9.84
CA ILE A 168 -23.05 18.63 -9.23
C ILE A 168 -22.07 17.44 -9.43
N TYR A 169 -21.06 17.60 -10.29
CA TYR A 169 -20.14 16.53 -10.70
C TYR A 169 -18.65 16.87 -10.57
N HIS A 170 -18.31 17.99 -9.91
CA HIS A 170 -17.10 17.95 -9.11
C HIS A 170 -17.48 17.09 -7.91
N GLY A 171 -17.15 15.80 -7.94
CA GLY A 171 -17.24 15.01 -6.72
C GLY A 171 -16.54 15.79 -5.61
N ASN A 172 -17.00 15.67 -4.37
CA ASN A 172 -16.45 16.33 -3.17
C ASN A 172 -14.98 15.92 -2.86
N TYR A 173 -14.21 15.59 -3.88
CA TYR A 173 -12.82 15.24 -3.87
C TYR A 173 -12.00 16.43 -3.40
N ASN A 174 -11.46 16.31 -2.21
CA ASN A 174 -10.53 17.26 -1.65
C ASN A 174 -9.13 16.64 -1.66
N GLN A 175 -8.23 17.20 -2.48
CA GLN A 175 -6.86 16.70 -2.60
C GLN A 175 -6.08 16.80 -1.28
N LYS A 176 -6.32 17.83 -0.46
CA LYS A 176 -5.65 17.98 0.86
C LYS A 176 -6.10 16.89 1.83
N VAL A 177 -7.39 16.59 1.85
CA VAL A 177 -7.96 15.47 2.62
C VAL A 177 -7.40 14.14 2.12
N SER A 178 -7.36 13.94 0.80
CA SER A 178 -6.73 12.75 0.21
C SER A 178 -5.25 12.63 0.58
N LEU A 179 -4.49 13.72 0.54
CA LEU A 179 -3.08 13.70 0.95
C LEU A 179 -2.93 13.30 2.43
N SER A 180 -3.75 13.88 3.31
CA SER A 180 -3.76 13.56 4.74
C SER A 180 -4.11 12.09 4.99
N LEU A 181 -5.13 11.55 4.32
CA LEU A 181 -5.54 10.15 4.46
C LEU A 181 -4.54 9.16 3.83
N ALA A 182 -3.83 9.56 2.77
CA ALA A 182 -2.72 8.81 2.20
C ALA A 182 -1.54 8.72 3.17
N MET A 183 -1.20 9.83 3.84
CA MET A 183 -0.18 9.84 4.90
C MET A 183 -0.60 8.98 6.09
N ALA A 184 -1.87 9.03 6.50
CA ALA A 184 -2.39 8.21 7.59
C ALA A 184 -2.32 6.70 7.24
N SER A 185 -2.69 6.34 6.01
CA SER A 185 -2.58 4.96 5.49
C SER A 185 -1.13 4.49 5.40
N LYS A 186 -0.20 5.38 5.02
CA LYS A 186 1.24 5.11 5.03
C LYS A 186 1.77 4.89 6.46
N LEU A 187 1.33 5.71 7.41
CA LEU A 187 1.72 5.64 8.81
C LEU A 187 1.28 4.32 9.48
N ALA A 188 0.19 3.71 9.00
CA ALA A 188 -0.30 2.42 9.49
C ALA A 188 0.68 1.24 9.32
N TYR A 189 1.77 1.39 8.56
CA TYR A 189 2.81 0.35 8.43
C TYR A 189 3.88 0.41 9.52
N GLU A 190 3.93 1.50 10.28
CA GLU A 190 4.89 1.74 11.35
C GLU A 190 4.43 1.15 12.69
N ASP A 191 5.32 1.22 13.67
CA ASP A 191 5.06 0.74 15.02
C ASP A 191 4.19 1.75 15.80
N VAL A 192 3.32 1.26 16.68
CA VAL A 192 2.37 2.10 17.45
C VAL A 192 3.01 3.33 18.11
N PRO A 193 4.23 3.27 18.71
CA PRO A 193 4.90 4.46 19.23
C PRO A 193 5.17 5.54 18.18
N ILE A 194 5.58 5.16 16.96
CA ILE A 194 5.81 6.09 15.84
C ILE A 194 4.47 6.68 15.39
N ILE A 195 3.43 5.84 15.27
CA ILE A 195 2.07 6.27 14.90
C ILE A 195 1.56 7.33 15.87
N ARG A 196 1.63 7.07 17.18
CA ARG A 196 1.20 8.01 18.21
C ARG A 196 1.97 9.33 18.12
N HIS A 197 3.29 9.28 17.98
CA HIS A 197 4.12 10.47 17.89
C HIS A 197 3.78 11.36 16.68
N GLU A 198 3.67 10.77 15.49
CA GLU A 198 3.38 11.54 14.27
C GLU A 198 1.94 12.09 14.25
N LEU A 199 0.97 11.37 14.82
CA LEU A 199 -0.40 11.87 14.97
C LEU A 199 -0.49 13.00 16.00
N GLU A 200 0.18 12.87 17.15
CA GLU A 200 0.22 13.90 18.20
C GLU A 200 0.84 15.20 17.66
N LYS A 201 1.96 15.07 16.93
CA LYS A 201 2.62 16.19 16.25
C LYS A 201 1.70 16.94 15.28
N SER A 202 0.72 16.25 14.69
CA SER A 202 -0.27 16.82 13.77
C SER A 202 -1.56 17.27 14.47
N GLY A 203 -1.57 17.30 15.80
CA GLY A 203 -2.68 17.82 16.61
C GLY A 203 -3.90 16.91 16.66
N TYR A 204 -3.72 15.58 16.61
CA TYR A 204 -4.76 14.61 16.93
C TYR A 204 -4.83 14.35 18.44
N ASP A 205 -6.02 14.03 18.96
CA ASP A 205 -6.22 13.77 20.38
C ASP A 205 -5.80 12.34 20.75
N MET A 206 -4.63 12.17 21.35
CA MET A 206 -4.09 10.86 21.72
C MET A 206 -4.91 10.11 22.78
N LYS A 207 -5.83 10.76 23.49
CA LYS A 207 -6.78 10.08 24.39
C LYS A 207 -7.81 9.25 23.64
N THR A 208 -8.07 9.61 22.39
CA THR A 208 -9.03 8.93 21.50
C THR A 208 -8.37 7.86 20.63
N PHE A 209 -7.04 7.76 20.67
CA PHE A 209 -6.28 6.80 19.87
C PHE A 209 -6.56 5.37 20.33
N LYS A 210 -6.97 4.52 19.39
CA LYS A 210 -7.23 3.11 19.61
C LYS A 210 -6.59 2.26 18.49
N PRO A 211 -5.58 1.42 18.78
CA PRO A 211 -5.12 0.43 17.82
C PRO A 211 -6.19 -0.66 17.64
N ILE A 212 -6.28 -1.20 16.43
CA ILE A 212 -7.14 -2.33 16.07
C ILE A 212 -6.24 -3.48 15.65
N ALA A 213 -6.50 -4.67 16.19
CA ALA A 213 -5.83 -5.90 15.78
C ALA A 213 -6.81 -7.07 15.84
N TYR A 214 -6.95 -7.81 14.74
CA TYR A 214 -7.75 -9.04 14.68
C TYR A 214 -7.22 -9.96 13.59
N LYS A 215 -6.81 -11.19 13.94
CA LYS A 215 -6.07 -12.08 13.02
C LYS A 215 -4.94 -11.31 12.32
N ASN A 216 -4.90 -11.28 10.99
CA ASN A 216 -3.89 -10.58 10.19
C ASN A 216 -4.26 -9.12 9.87
N ILE A 217 -5.35 -8.61 10.42
CA ILE A 217 -5.83 -7.25 10.19
C ILE A 217 -5.33 -6.35 11.30
N CYS A 218 -4.72 -5.24 10.92
CA CYS A 218 -4.27 -4.19 11.83
C CYS A 218 -4.81 -2.84 11.37
N GLY A 219 -4.93 -1.90 12.28
CA GLY A 219 -5.39 -0.56 11.99
C GLY A 219 -5.39 0.33 13.22
N TYR A 220 -5.89 1.55 13.09
CA TYR A 220 -6.10 2.41 14.23
C TYR A 220 -7.25 3.40 13.98
N ILE A 221 -7.76 3.94 15.07
CA ILE A 221 -8.77 5.00 15.09
C ILE A 221 -8.23 6.15 15.93
N VAL A 222 -8.47 7.37 15.48
CA VAL A 222 -8.15 8.57 16.24
C VAL A 222 -9.07 9.72 15.82
N GLU A 223 -9.33 10.62 16.76
CA GLU A 223 -10.08 11.85 16.54
C GLU A 223 -9.16 13.07 16.51
N LYS A 224 -9.49 14.02 15.64
CA LYS A 224 -8.91 15.37 15.59
C LYS A 224 -10.02 16.38 15.85
N LYS A 225 -9.84 17.21 16.87
CA LYS A 225 -10.76 18.31 17.18
C LYS A 225 -10.41 19.50 16.29
N LEU A 226 -11.39 20.04 15.58
CA LEU A 226 -11.26 21.28 14.81
C LEU A 226 -12.30 22.29 15.32
N GLU A 227 -12.15 23.54 14.92
CA GLU A 227 -13.03 24.63 15.37
C GLU A 227 -14.50 24.41 14.97
N LYS A 228 -14.74 23.83 13.78
CA LYS A 228 -16.09 23.65 13.21
C LYS A 228 -16.70 22.28 13.51
N TYR A 229 -15.92 21.20 13.43
CA TYR A 229 -16.36 19.82 13.62
C TYR A 229 -15.19 18.95 14.08
N ASP A 230 -15.47 17.84 14.76
CA ASP A 230 -14.45 16.83 15.03
C ASP A 230 -14.33 15.87 13.86
N VAL A 231 -13.12 15.44 13.54
CA VAL A 231 -12.83 14.48 12.49
C VAL A 231 -12.37 13.18 13.11
N ILE A 232 -13.09 12.09 12.84
CA ILE A 232 -12.68 10.74 13.19
C ILE A 232 -12.10 10.08 11.94
N ILE A 233 -10.89 9.54 12.05
CA ILE A 233 -10.30 8.71 10.99
C ILE A 233 -10.22 7.25 11.45
N VAL A 234 -10.60 6.34 10.56
CA VAL A 234 -10.41 4.90 10.70
C VAL A 234 -9.43 4.47 9.62
N VAL A 235 -8.30 3.93 10.03
CA VAL A 235 -7.22 3.55 9.12
C VAL A 235 -6.99 2.05 9.20
N PHE A 236 -7.18 1.34 8.10
CA PHE A 236 -6.82 -0.07 7.98
C PHE A 236 -5.47 -0.20 7.31
N ARG A 237 -4.58 -0.96 7.94
CA ARG A 237 -3.28 -1.30 7.39
C ARG A 237 -3.44 -2.38 6.33
N GLY A 238 -2.73 -2.24 5.21
CA GLY A 238 -2.62 -3.30 4.22
C GLY A 238 -1.50 -4.30 4.50
N SER A 239 -1.44 -5.35 3.67
CA SER A 239 -0.31 -6.26 3.64
C SER A 239 0.97 -5.50 3.26
N ASN A 240 2.11 -5.91 3.83
CA ASN A 240 3.40 -5.30 3.51
C ASN A 240 3.70 -5.57 2.02
N PRO A 241 3.99 -4.58 1.15
CA PRO A 241 4.31 -4.81 -0.26
C PRO A 241 5.57 -5.68 -0.46
N LEU A 242 6.47 -5.72 0.52
CA LEU A 242 7.63 -6.64 0.55
C LEU A 242 7.26 -8.06 1.01
N ASN A 243 6.00 -8.28 1.38
CA ASN A 243 5.41 -9.57 1.73
C ASN A 243 4.42 -10.00 0.64
N VAL A 244 5.00 -10.30 -0.52
CA VAL A 244 4.28 -10.67 -1.73
C VAL A 244 3.53 -11.99 -1.56
N GLN A 245 4.00 -12.88 -0.66
CA GLN A 245 3.34 -14.15 -0.39
C GLN A 245 1.98 -13.99 0.31
N ASN A 246 1.91 -13.17 1.37
CA ASN A 246 0.63 -12.86 2.02
C ASN A 246 -0.32 -12.20 1.03
N PHE A 247 0.18 -11.23 0.28
CA PHE A 247 -0.58 -10.56 -0.76
C PHE A 247 -1.19 -11.55 -1.78
N LEU A 248 -0.40 -12.50 -2.28
CA LEU A 248 -0.87 -13.54 -3.21
C LEU A 248 -1.83 -14.55 -2.57
N THR A 249 -1.67 -14.86 -1.28
CA THR A 249 -2.59 -15.74 -0.55
C THR A 249 -3.93 -15.07 -0.38
N ASP A 250 -3.94 -13.79 0.00
CA ASP A 250 -5.14 -12.99 0.14
C ASP A 250 -5.91 -13.00 -1.20
N ILE A 251 -5.28 -12.68 -2.34
CA ILE A 251 -5.92 -12.65 -3.68
C ILE A 251 -6.60 -13.96 -4.11
N ARG A 252 -6.18 -15.10 -3.53
CA ARG A 252 -6.67 -16.43 -3.93
C ARG A 252 -7.98 -16.83 -3.28
N SER A 253 -8.51 -16.05 -2.32
CA SER A 253 -9.75 -16.44 -1.65
C SER A 253 -10.95 -16.36 -2.59
N LEU A 254 -11.97 -17.16 -2.28
CA LEU A 254 -13.16 -17.28 -3.11
C LEU A 254 -14.12 -16.10 -2.85
N LEU A 255 -15.03 -15.89 -3.79
CA LEU A 255 -16.13 -14.95 -3.64
C LEU A 255 -17.25 -15.62 -2.82
N VAL A 256 -17.71 -14.96 -1.76
CA VAL A 256 -18.78 -15.40 -0.87
C VAL A 256 -19.99 -14.46 -0.99
N PRO A 257 -21.22 -15.00 -0.99
CA PRO A 257 -22.43 -14.19 -1.06
C PRO A 257 -22.66 -13.43 0.24
N ILE A 258 -22.95 -12.13 0.13
CA ILE A 258 -23.34 -11.32 1.29
C ILE A 258 -24.84 -11.05 1.27
N LYS A 259 -25.43 -11.14 2.47
CA LYS A 259 -26.78 -10.64 2.73
C LYS A 259 -26.69 -9.58 3.82
N SER A 260 -27.21 -8.38 3.53
CA SER A 260 -27.45 -7.38 4.56
C SER A 260 -28.85 -7.59 5.16
N PRO A 261 -29.01 -7.51 6.49
CA PRO A 261 -30.32 -7.55 7.13
C PRO A 261 -31.28 -6.46 6.64
N THR A 262 -30.76 -5.33 6.15
CA THR A 262 -31.53 -4.16 5.73
C THR A 262 -31.67 -4.04 4.21
N ARG A 263 -30.69 -4.53 3.44
CA ARG A 263 -30.65 -4.38 1.96
C ARG A 263 -30.82 -5.69 1.18
N GLY A 264 -30.94 -6.83 1.85
CA GLY A 264 -31.09 -8.12 1.19
C GLY A 264 -29.77 -8.60 0.55
N CYS A 265 -29.85 -9.25 -0.61
CA CYS A 265 -28.67 -9.76 -1.33
C CYS A 265 -27.84 -8.60 -1.88
N MET A 266 -26.55 -8.55 -1.52
CA MET A 266 -25.63 -7.48 -1.94
C MET A 266 -24.52 -7.99 -2.88
N GLY A 267 -24.78 -9.10 -3.60
CA GLY A 267 -23.79 -9.71 -4.48
C GLY A 267 -22.74 -10.54 -3.72
N LEU A 268 -21.56 -10.64 -4.33
CA LEU A 268 -20.45 -11.45 -3.84
C LEU A 268 -19.27 -10.58 -3.42
N VAL A 269 -18.65 -10.90 -2.28
CA VAL A 269 -17.40 -10.28 -1.81
C VAL A 269 -16.32 -11.31 -1.65
N HIS A 270 -15.07 -10.87 -1.72
CA HIS A 270 -13.94 -11.71 -1.43
C HIS A 270 -13.94 -12.19 0.03
N GLU A 271 -13.79 -13.50 0.25
CA GLU A 271 -13.83 -14.19 1.55
C GLU A 271 -12.92 -13.53 2.60
N GLY A 272 -11.66 -13.20 2.26
CA GLY A 272 -10.76 -12.53 3.19
C GLY A 272 -11.27 -11.19 3.74
N PHE A 273 -12.00 -10.40 2.93
CA PHE A 273 -12.63 -9.15 3.39
C PHE A 273 -13.88 -9.42 4.23
N TYR A 274 -14.58 -10.52 3.95
CA TYR A 274 -15.75 -10.95 4.71
C TYR A 274 -15.38 -11.50 6.08
N GLU A 275 -14.37 -12.37 6.17
CA GLU A 275 -13.87 -12.89 7.46
C GLU A 275 -13.40 -11.77 8.38
N ALA A 276 -12.84 -10.71 7.80
CA ALA A 276 -12.43 -9.54 8.54
C ALA A 276 -13.60 -8.91 9.32
N LEU A 277 -14.83 -8.97 8.77
CA LEU A 277 -16.08 -8.47 9.37
C LEU A 277 -16.46 -9.19 10.66
N GLY A 278 -15.87 -10.37 10.92
CA GLY A 278 -16.21 -11.23 12.04
C GLY A 278 -17.25 -12.28 11.71
N GLU A 279 -17.67 -12.38 10.45
CA GLU A 279 -18.61 -13.37 9.97
C GLU A 279 -17.85 -14.65 9.59
N HIS A 280 -18.27 -15.79 10.14
CA HIS A 280 -17.69 -17.09 9.82
C HIS A 280 -18.28 -17.61 8.50
N VAL A 281 -17.41 -18.01 7.57
CA VAL A 281 -17.81 -18.71 6.35
C VAL A 281 -18.02 -20.18 6.71
N ASP A 282 -19.22 -20.72 6.44
CA ASP A 282 -19.50 -22.15 6.66
C ASP A 282 -18.51 -23.02 5.88
N ASP A 283 -17.87 -23.98 6.57
CA ASP A 283 -16.88 -24.91 5.99
C ASP A 283 -17.45 -25.77 4.83
N SER A 284 -18.77 -25.81 4.66
CA SER A 284 -19.45 -26.49 3.54
C SER A 284 -19.17 -25.84 2.17
N ILE A 285 -18.78 -24.56 2.14
CA ILE A 285 -18.45 -23.82 0.90
C ILE A 285 -17.00 -24.08 0.46
N ARG A 286 -16.14 -24.59 1.34
CA ARG A 286 -14.74 -25.00 1.01
C ARG A 286 -14.64 -26.27 0.16
N GLY A 287 -15.78 -26.79 -0.31
CA GLY A 287 -15.88 -27.96 -1.17
C GLY A 287 -15.33 -27.73 -2.57
N SER A 288 -14.03 -27.94 -2.75
CA SER A 288 -13.41 -28.68 -3.86
C SER A 288 -11.91 -28.36 -3.87
N GLY A 289 -11.19 -28.98 -2.93
CA GLY A 289 -9.76 -29.19 -3.14
C GLY A 289 -9.64 -30.07 -4.38
N SER A 290 -9.35 -29.46 -5.54
CA SER A 290 -9.22 -30.17 -6.81
C SER A 290 -8.18 -31.27 -6.63
N GLN A 291 -8.64 -32.50 -6.49
CA GLN A 291 -7.80 -33.69 -6.53
C GLN A 291 -7.33 -33.78 -7.98
N ALA A 292 -6.10 -33.33 -8.24
CA ALA A 292 -5.54 -33.38 -9.58
C ALA A 292 -5.20 -34.85 -9.89
N ILE A 293 -6.15 -35.56 -10.49
CA ILE A 293 -5.93 -36.90 -11.02
C ILE A 293 -5.12 -36.72 -12.30
N ILE A 294 -3.84 -37.11 -12.27
CA ILE A 294 -2.98 -37.12 -13.45
C ILE A 294 -3.18 -38.48 -14.13
N GLU A 295 -4.08 -38.54 -15.11
CA GLU A 295 -4.22 -39.73 -15.97
C GLU A 295 -3.17 -39.67 -17.10
N LEU A 296 -2.17 -40.53 -17.01
CA LEU A 296 -1.16 -40.72 -18.04
C LEU A 296 -1.68 -41.71 -19.08
N TYR A 297 -2.13 -41.21 -20.22
CA TYR A 297 -2.48 -42.04 -21.36
C TYR A 297 -1.28 -42.19 -22.31
N ASN A 298 -0.88 -43.43 -22.58
CA ASN A 298 0.07 -43.75 -23.64
C ASN A 298 -0.66 -43.78 -24.99
N THR A 299 -0.52 -42.75 -25.84
CA THR A 299 -0.61 -42.87 -27.32
C THR A 299 -0.29 -41.55 -28.03
N SER A 300 0.62 -41.61 -29.02
CA SER A 300 1.11 -40.52 -29.90
C SER A 300 1.99 -39.43 -29.28
N LEU A 301 2.94 -38.93 -30.08
CA LEU A 301 3.97 -37.94 -29.72
C LEU A 301 3.35 -36.58 -29.34
N VAL A 302 2.27 -36.18 -30.03
CA VAL A 302 1.53 -34.95 -29.75
C VAL A 302 0.81 -35.03 -28.40
N LYS A 303 0.14 -36.15 -28.12
CA LYS A 303 -0.56 -36.36 -26.84
C LYS A 303 0.43 -36.44 -25.67
N THR A 304 1.61 -37.02 -25.91
CA THR A 304 2.71 -37.07 -24.91
C THR A 304 3.21 -35.67 -24.58
N LEU A 305 3.34 -34.79 -25.57
CA LEU A 305 3.65 -33.37 -25.37
C LEU A 305 2.55 -32.66 -24.58
N GLU A 306 1.28 -32.88 -24.93
CA GLU A 306 0.13 -32.31 -24.19
C GLU A 306 0.07 -32.77 -22.73
N THR A 307 0.24 -34.08 -22.47
CA THR A 307 0.26 -34.62 -21.11
C THR A 307 1.47 -34.13 -20.31
N THR A 308 2.63 -33.99 -20.96
CA THR A 308 3.84 -33.42 -20.32
C THR A 308 3.64 -31.95 -19.96
N ILE A 309 3.05 -31.15 -20.86
CA ILE A 309 2.73 -29.74 -20.58
C ILE A 309 1.68 -29.64 -19.46
N SER A 310 0.67 -30.51 -19.46
CA SER A 310 -0.37 -30.56 -18.42
C SER A 310 0.19 -30.99 -17.06
N ALA A 311 1.04 -32.01 -17.03
CA ALA A 311 1.74 -32.47 -15.83
C ALA A 311 2.70 -31.40 -15.29
N LEU A 312 3.45 -30.72 -16.18
CA LEU A 312 4.31 -29.61 -15.81
C LEU A 312 3.50 -28.43 -15.26
N LYS A 313 2.37 -28.08 -15.87
CA LYS A 313 1.45 -27.04 -15.38
C LYS A 313 0.91 -27.40 -14.00
N THR A 314 0.55 -28.66 -13.79
CA THR A 314 0.03 -29.17 -12.52
C THR A 314 1.13 -29.18 -11.45
N LEU A 315 2.34 -29.61 -11.78
CA LEU A 315 3.49 -29.61 -10.88
C LEU A 315 3.93 -28.20 -10.52
N LEU A 316 4.02 -27.29 -11.50
CA LEU A 316 4.25 -25.86 -11.26
C LEU A 316 3.16 -25.26 -10.37
N TYR A 317 1.89 -25.61 -10.62
CA TYR A 317 0.77 -25.18 -9.78
C TYR A 317 0.89 -25.71 -8.35
N PHE A 318 1.27 -26.98 -8.14
CA PHE A 318 1.47 -27.57 -6.81
C PHE A 318 2.67 -26.97 -6.08
N VAL A 319 3.81 -26.81 -6.75
CA VAL A 319 4.99 -26.13 -6.19
C VAL A 319 4.62 -24.70 -5.80
N PHE A 320 3.93 -23.97 -6.67
CA PHE A 320 3.47 -22.62 -6.41
C PHE A 320 2.42 -22.57 -5.28
N LYS A 321 1.53 -23.55 -5.17
CA LYS A 321 0.54 -23.67 -4.09
C LYS A 321 1.23 -23.99 -2.76
N SER A 322 2.19 -24.90 -2.76
CA SER A 322 2.96 -25.34 -1.58
C SER A 322 3.84 -24.22 -1.02
N VAL A 323 4.56 -23.50 -1.88
CA VAL A 323 5.38 -22.33 -1.50
C VAL A 323 4.52 -21.23 -0.86
N ILE A 324 3.30 -21.01 -1.36
CA ILE A 324 2.41 -19.96 -0.85
C ILE A 324 1.64 -20.40 0.40
N ALA A 325 1.30 -21.68 0.54
CA ALA A 325 0.48 -22.18 1.66
C ALA A 325 1.26 -22.36 2.99
N HIS A 326 2.59 -22.41 2.96
CA HIS A 326 3.39 -22.80 4.13
C HIS A 326 3.91 -21.65 5.02
N ILE A 327 3.48 -20.41 4.80
CA ILE A 327 3.97 -19.26 5.59
C ILE A 327 2.75 -18.46 6.08
N GLN A 328 2.24 -18.81 7.25
CA GLN A 328 1.38 -17.94 8.02
C GLN A 328 2.27 -17.00 8.83
N ASP A 329 2.32 -15.72 8.47
CA ASP A 329 2.91 -14.74 9.38
C ASP A 329 1.97 -14.60 10.59
N PRO A 330 2.49 -14.71 11.83
CA PRO A 330 1.71 -14.43 13.02
C PRO A 330 1.25 -12.97 13.03
N ILE A 331 0.14 -12.70 13.73
CA ILE A 331 -0.40 -11.36 14.02
C ILE A 331 0.75 -10.40 14.30
N ASP A 332 0.75 -9.24 13.63
CA ASP A 332 1.82 -8.28 13.80
C ASP A 332 1.89 -7.81 15.25
N HIS A 333 2.87 -8.32 15.98
CA HIS A 333 3.01 -8.13 17.42
C HIS A 333 3.10 -6.65 17.82
N ARG A 334 3.42 -5.78 16.87
CA ARG A 334 3.49 -4.33 17.02
C ARG A 334 2.15 -3.67 17.35
N TYR A 335 1.02 -4.31 17.03
CA TYR A 335 -0.32 -3.81 17.29
C TYR A 335 -1.01 -4.49 18.50
N LEU A 336 -0.33 -5.41 19.20
CA LEU A 336 -0.95 -6.22 20.25
C LEU A 336 -1.19 -5.44 21.55
N GLY A 337 -2.45 -5.39 21.97
CA GLY A 337 -2.87 -5.30 23.38
C GLY A 337 -3.37 -6.66 23.87
N GLU A 338 -3.33 -6.93 25.18
CA GLU A 338 -3.57 -8.26 25.74
C GLU A 338 -5.05 -8.74 25.67
N GLU A 339 -6.04 -7.86 25.55
CA GLU A 339 -7.45 -8.19 25.86
C GLU A 339 -8.43 -8.29 24.66
N GLU A 340 -8.03 -7.97 23.41
CA GLU A 340 -9.02 -7.70 22.33
C GLU A 340 -9.04 -8.69 21.15
N ARG A 341 -8.60 -9.93 21.35
CA ARG A 341 -8.54 -10.94 20.26
C ARG A 341 -9.89 -11.53 19.84
N HIS A 342 -10.94 -11.30 20.63
CA HIS A 342 -12.25 -11.96 20.45
C HIS A 342 -13.22 -11.20 19.53
N PHE A 343 -12.97 -9.91 19.29
CA PHE A 343 -13.83 -9.08 18.45
C PHE A 343 -13.19 -8.82 17.09
N SER A 344 -14.00 -8.85 16.03
CA SER A 344 -13.53 -8.51 14.70
C SER A 344 -12.99 -7.08 14.63
N ALA A 345 -12.08 -6.82 13.68
CA ALA A 345 -11.51 -5.49 13.49
C ALA A 345 -12.58 -4.42 13.28
N TYR A 346 -13.70 -4.78 12.63
CA TYR A 346 -14.80 -3.87 12.40
C TYR A 346 -15.68 -3.67 13.62
N ALA A 347 -15.94 -4.71 14.42
CA ALA A 347 -16.66 -4.58 15.68
C ALA A 347 -15.91 -3.66 16.64
N GLN A 348 -14.59 -3.85 16.78
CA GLN A 348 -13.71 -2.94 17.54
C GLN A 348 -13.85 -1.50 17.03
N ALA A 349 -13.81 -1.32 15.70
CA ALA A 349 -13.90 0.00 15.10
C ALA A 349 -15.26 0.67 15.32
N SER A 350 -16.36 -0.04 15.06
CA SER A 350 -17.71 0.48 15.20
C SER A 350 -18.04 0.81 16.67
N ASN A 351 -17.68 -0.06 17.61
CA ASN A 351 -17.87 0.18 19.04
C ASN A 351 -17.10 1.42 19.52
N TRP A 352 -15.85 1.59 19.06
CA TRP A 352 -15.05 2.76 19.42
C TRP A 352 -15.60 4.06 18.83
N ILE A 353 -16.03 4.06 17.55
CA ILE A 353 -16.67 5.23 16.93
C ILE A 353 -17.95 5.59 17.69
N MET A 354 -18.76 4.61 18.07
CA MET A 354 -19.96 4.83 18.88
C MET A 354 -19.63 5.45 20.23
N LYS A 355 -18.54 5.02 20.88
CA LYS A 355 -18.06 5.63 22.14
C LYS A 355 -17.63 7.09 21.94
N LEU A 356 -16.90 7.39 20.86
CA LEU A 356 -16.49 8.77 20.54
C LEU A 356 -17.68 9.69 20.23
N CYS A 357 -18.69 9.17 19.52
CA CYS A 357 -19.91 9.92 19.21
C CYS A 357 -20.78 10.21 20.43
N ASN A 358 -20.89 9.27 21.37
CA ASN A 358 -21.70 9.44 22.57
C ASN A 358 -21.01 10.24 23.70
N GLY A 359 -19.73 10.58 23.51
CA GLY A 359 -18.89 11.18 24.54
C GLY A 359 -18.36 10.12 25.53
N CYS A 360 -17.10 10.25 25.93
CA CYS A 360 -16.49 9.41 26.97
C CYS A 360 -17.07 9.74 28.35
N ASN A 361 -18.30 9.35 28.64
CA ASN A 361 -18.81 9.34 30.01
C ASN A 361 -18.22 8.13 30.74
N GLU A 362 -17.21 8.38 31.59
CA GLU A 362 -16.50 7.37 32.40
C GLU A 362 -17.37 6.67 33.45
N ASN A 363 -18.64 7.06 33.62
CA ASN A 363 -19.52 6.52 34.67
C ASN A 363 -20.42 5.35 34.24
N ASN A 364 -20.16 4.69 33.11
CA ASN A 364 -21.02 3.60 32.64
C ASN A 364 -20.26 2.43 31.98
N THR A 365 -19.08 2.10 32.51
CA THR A 365 -18.23 1.03 31.97
C THR A 365 -18.75 -0.38 32.18
N ASP A 366 -19.81 -0.59 32.98
CA ASP A 366 -20.22 -1.96 33.34
C ASP A 366 -21.52 -2.46 32.68
N ASN A 367 -22.14 -1.69 31.76
CA ASN A 367 -23.45 -2.04 31.20
C ASN A 367 -23.53 -2.18 29.68
N TYR A 368 -22.38 -2.32 28.99
CA TYR A 368 -22.35 -2.60 27.54
C TYR A 368 -22.25 -4.10 27.21
N LEU A 369 -22.30 -4.97 28.21
CA LEU A 369 -22.04 -6.41 28.06
C LEU A 369 -23.27 -7.29 27.80
N PHE A 370 -24.50 -6.76 27.85
CA PHE A 370 -25.70 -7.56 27.54
C PHE A 370 -26.83 -6.71 26.96
N LYS A 371 -27.05 -6.79 25.64
CA LYS A 371 -28.38 -6.83 25.01
C LYS A 371 -28.28 -7.06 23.50
N ASP A 372 -28.25 -8.33 23.10
CA ASP A 372 -28.57 -8.78 21.74
C ASP A 372 -30.06 -8.71 21.40
N ASN A 373 -30.89 -8.13 22.27
CA ASN A 373 -32.32 -7.97 22.05
C ASN A 373 -32.76 -6.58 22.50
N ILE A 374 -32.80 -5.63 21.54
CA ILE A 374 -33.81 -4.57 21.37
C ILE A 374 -33.29 -3.62 20.26
N ARG A 375 -33.97 -3.65 19.10
CA ARG A 375 -33.81 -2.72 17.97
C ARG A 375 -34.43 -1.35 18.31
N GLU A 376 -33.88 -0.63 19.28
CA GLU A 376 -34.23 0.79 19.43
C GLU A 376 -33.33 1.65 18.56
N GLN A 377 -33.93 2.29 17.57
CA GLN A 377 -33.33 3.33 16.74
C GLN A 377 -32.90 4.51 17.62
N ARG A 378 -31.65 4.49 18.10
CA ARG A 378 -31.05 5.63 18.80
C ARG A 378 -30.60 6.65 17.76
N VAL A 379 -31.49 7.60 17.45
CA VAL A 379 -31.19 8.80 16.65
C VAL A 379 -30.13 9.62 17.40
N PHE A 380 -29.04 9.95 16.71
CA PHE A 380 -27.94 10.74 17.25
C PHE A 380 -28.44 12.12 17.65
N LYS A 381 -28.07 12.58 18.85
CA LYS A 381 -27.99 14.01 19.13
C LYS A 381 -26.98 14.58 18.13
N THR A 382 -27.35 15.62 17.39
CA THR A 382 -26.55 16.28 16.34
C THR A 382 -25.09 16.47 16.74
N THR A 383 -24.24 15.49 16.43
CA THR A 383 -22.80 15.58 16.65
C THR A 383 -22.20 16.22 15.40
N LYS A 384 -21.48 17.35 15.55
CA LYS A 384 -20.66 17.93 14.48
C LYS A 384 -19.42 17.05 14.27
N LYS A 385 -19.61 15.79 13.86
CA LYS A 385 -18.54 14.81 13.68
C LYS A 385 -18.52 14.31 12.24
N LYS A 386 -17.33 14.28 11.64
CA LYS A 386 -17.08 13.80 10.27
C LYS A 386 -16.20 12.55 10.33
N LEU A 387 -16.69 11.43 9.81
CA LEU A 387 -15.99 10.15 9.74
C LEU A 387 -15.35 9.96 8.37
N PHE A 388 -14.04 9.70 8.37
CA PHE A 388 -13.30 9.25 7.19
C PHE A 388 -12.77 7.84 7.40
N VAL A 389 -12.94 6.98 6.39
CA VAL A 389 -12.37 5.63 6.38
C VAL A 389 -11.31 5.57 5.29
N THR A 390 -10.14 5.03 5.61
CA THR A 390 -9.03 4.97 4.67
C THR A 390 -8.18 3.72 4.85
N GLY A 391 -7.42 3.39 3.82
CA GLY A 391 -6.46 2.29 3.83
C GLY A 391 -5.71 2.19 2.52
N HIS A 392 -4.53 1.57 2.60
CA HIS A 392 -3.68 1.26 1.46
C HIS A 392 -3.67 -0.26 1.19
N SER A 393 -3.57 -0.67 -0.08
CA SER A 393 -3.51 -2.09 -0.47
C SER A 393 -4.71 -2.88 0.06
N LEU A 394 -4.48 -4.04 0.70
CA LEU A 394 -5.50 -4.82 1.43
C LEU A 394 -6.33 -3.95 2.40
N GLY A 395 -5.71 -2.97 3.05
CA GLY A 395 -6.39 -2.04 3.96
C GLY A 395 -7.43 -1.17 3.24
N GLY A 396 -7.22 -0.84 1.96
CA GLY A 396 -8.21 -0.17 1.13
C GLY A 396 -9.42 -1.07 0.85
N GLY A 397 -9.19 -2.36 0.58
CA GLY A 397 -10.27 -3.33 0.43
C GLY A 397 -11.10 -3.49 1.71
N LEU A 398 -10.44 -3.54 2.86
CA LEU A 398 -11.09 -3.56 4.17
C LEU A 398 -11.89 -2.28 4.44
N ALA A 399 -11.34 -1.11 4.10
CA ALA A 399 -12.04 0.16 4.23
C ALA A 399 -13.36 0.19 3.44
N THR A 400 -13.37 -0.36 2.22
CA THR A 400 -14.60 -0.51 1.43
C THR A 400 -15.55 -1.55 2.01
N ALA A 401 -15.04 -2.70 2.42
CA ALA A 401 -15.87 -3.76 3.01
C ALA A 401 -16.50 -3.33 4.36
N LYS A 402 -15.88 -2.42 5.13
CA LYS A 402 -16.49 -1.83 6.35
C LYS A 402 -17.89 -1.28 6.09
N LEU A 403 -18.07 -0.67 4.92
CA LEU A 403 -19.32 -0.02 4.56
C LEU A 403 -20.46 -1.01 4.28
N LEU A 404 -20.20 -2.31 4.30
CA LEU A 404 -21.25 -3.32 4.17
C LEU A 404 -22.10 -3.43 5.44
N GLN A 405 -21.48 -3.21 6.61
CA GLN A 405 -22.17 -3.14 7.90
C GLN A 405 -22.65 -1.71 8.21
N HIS A 406 -22.91 -0.93 7.17
CA HIS A 406 -23.36 0.45 7.32
C HIS A 406 -24.79 0.49 7.90
N ASP A 407 -24.87 0.43 9.22
CA ASP A 407 -26.06 0.79 9.98
C ASP A 407 -26.41 2.26 9.73
N ASN A 408 -27.70 2.58 9.76
CA ASN A 408 -28.25 3.96 9.63
C ASN A 408 -27.65 4.98 10.62
N SER A 409 -26.86 4.49 11.58
CA SER A 409 -26.22 5.26 12.62
C SER A 409 -24.90 5.90 12.16
N LEU A 410 -24.04 5.12 11.49
CA LEU A 410 -22.74 5.61 11.01
C LEU A 410 -22.86 6.35 9.66
N SER A 411 -23.99 6.19 8.98
CA SER A 411 -24.29 6.83 7.69
C SER A 411 -24.25 8.35 7.75
N ASN A 412 -24.73 8.91 8.85
CA ASN A 412 -24.95 10.35 8.97
C ASN A 412 -23.64 11.10 9.20
N ILE A 413 -22.63 10.44 9.77
CA ILE A 413 -21.31 11.04 10.01
C ILE A 413 -20.30 10.71 8.90
N LEU A 414 -20.56 9.68 8.08
CA LEU A 414 -19.65 9.27 7.01
C LEU A 414 -19.49 10.39 5.97
N SER A 415 -18.30 10.96 5.94
CA SER A 415 -17.93 12.09 5.09
C SER A 415 -17.10 11.67 3.88
N GLY A 416 -16.32 10.59 3.98
CA GLY A 416 -15.59 10.07 2.82
C GLY A 416 -14.86 8.76 3.06
N VAL A 417 -14.69 7.99 1.99
CA VAL A 417 -13.84 6.81 1.95
C VAL A 417 -12.78 7.00 0.89
N TYR A 418 -11.51 7.03 1.32
CA TYR A 418 -10.36 7.28 0.47
C TYR A 418 -9.42 6.10 0.54
N THR A 419 -9.24 5.38 -0.56
CA THR A 419 -8.41 4.18 -0.61
C THR A 419 -7.28 4.35 -1.62
N TYR A 420 -6.16 3.67 -1.39
CA TYR A 420 -4.94 3.81 -2.19
C TYR A 420 -4.43 2.42 -2.59
N GLY A 421 -4.30 2.16 -3.88
CA GLY A 421 -3.81 0.85 -4.34
C GLY A 421 -4.76 -0.30 -3.96
N GLN A 422 -6.05 -0.03 -3.80
CA GLN A 422 -7.04 -1.02 -3.36
C GLN A 422 -7.28 -2.08 -4.45
N PRO A 423 -7.26 -3.39 -4.14
CA PRO A 423 -7.64 -4.44 -5.08
C PRO A 423 -9.15 -4.52 -5.31
N ASN A 424 -9.57 -5.28 -6.33
CA ASN A 424 -10.98 -5.59 -6.56
C ASN A 424 -11.54 -6.41 -5.39
N VAL A 425 -12.66 -5.96 -4.83
CA VAL A 425 -13.22 -6.47 -3.55
C VAL A 425 -14.38 -7.44 -3.76
N GLY A 426 -15.15 -7.29 -4.83
CA GLY A 426 -16.36 -8.05 -5.06
C GLY A 426 -16.80 -8.05 -6.51
N ASP A 427 -17.98 -8.60 -6.75
CA ASP A 427 -18.61 -8.62 -8.07
C ASP A 427 -19.35 -7.30 -8.37
N ILE A 428 -19.96 -7.22 -9.55
CA ILE A 428 -20.65 -6.00 -9.97
C ILE A 428 -21.86 -5.68 -9.10
N GLN A 429 -22.60 -6.69 -8.64
CA GLN A 429 -23.74 -6.52 -7.74
C GLN A 429 -23.29 -5.92 -6.40
N PHE A 430 -22.12 -6.35 -5.91
CA PHE A 430 -21.47 -5.77 -4.76
C PHE A 430 -21.18 -4.28 -4.97
N ALA A 431 -20.56 -3.89 -6.07
CA ALA A 431 -20.28 -2.48 -6.35
C ALA A 431 -21.56 -1.63 -6.47
N GLU A 432 -22.59 -2.15 -7.14
CA GLU A 432 -23.88 -1.47 -7.29
C GLU A 432 -24.63 -1.29 -5.96
N SER A 433 -24.45 -2.20 -5.00
CA SER A 433 -25.14 -2.19 -3.70
C SER A 433 -24.85 -0.95 -2.82
N PHE A 434 -23.79 -0.20 -3.13
CA PHE A 434 -23.43 1.04 -2.45
C PHE A 434 -24.38 2.18 -2.84
N GLY A 435 -24.91 2.16 -4.06
CA GLY A 435 -25.79 3.19 -4.59
C GLY A 435 -25.10 4.54 -4.82
N PRO A 436 -25.81 5.52 -5.42
CA PRO A 436 -25.22 6.78 -5.87
C PRO A 436 -24.75 7.67 -4.70
N GLU A 437 -25.50 7.75 -3.61
CA GLU A 437 -25.17 8.65 -2.48
C GLU A 437 -23.88 8.28 -1.76
N LEU A 438 -23.63 6.98 -1.56
CA LEU A 438 -22.39 6.51 -0.96
C LEU A 438 -21.24 6.57 -1.97
N SER A 439 -21.49 6.19 -3.23
CA SER A 439 -20.48 6.22 -4.29
C SER A 439 -19.88 7.63 -4.52
N LYS A 440 -20.67 8.70 -4.34
CA LYS A 440 -20.20 10.09 -4.39
C LYS A 440 -19.13 10.42 -3.34
N LYS A 441 -19.14 9.72 -2.21
CA LYS A 441 -18.20 9.89 -1.08
C LYS A 441 -17.00 8.94 -1.14
N MET A 442 -16.93 8.06 -2.14
CA MET A 442 -15.90 7.04 -2.29
C MET A 442 -14.90 7.42 -3.38
N PHE A 443 -13.61 7.36 -3.06
CA PHE A 443 -12.52 7.73 -3.95
C PHE A 443 -11.41 6.67 -3.87
N HIS A 444 -11.27 5.87 -4.92
CA HIS A 444 -10.25 4.83 -5.00
C HIS A 444 -9.09 5.28 -5.90
N HIS A 445 -7.90 5.39 -5.32
CA HIS A 445 -6.72 5.95 -5.98
C HIS A 445 -5.86 4.85 -6.60
N THR A 446 -5.52 5.03 -7.88
CA THR A 446 -4.64 4.15 -8.63
C THR A 446 -3.45 4.95 -9.16
N TYR A 447 -2.23 4.55 -8.78
CA TYR A 447 -1.01 5.21 -9.24
C TYR A 447 -0.38 4.43 -10.39
N ASN A 448 -0.27 5.09 -11.54
CA ASN A 448 0.49 4.68 -12.71
C ASN A 448 0.27 3.20 -13.08
N ASN A 449 1.32 2.38 -12.97
CA ASN A 449 1.29 0.96 -13.32
C ASN A 449 1.06 0.04 -12.11
N ASP A 450 0.57 0.55 -10.98
CA ASP A 450 0.31 -0.27 -9.79
C ASP A 450 -0.52 -1.52 -10.14
N CYS A 451 0.02 -2.72 -9.92
CA CYS A 451 -0.71 -3.95 -10.23
C CYS A 451 -1.92 -4.21 -9.35
N VAL A 452 -1.97 -3.67 -8.13
CA VAL A 452 -2.92 -4.10 -7.11
C VAL A 452 -4.36 -3.69 -7.41
N PRO A 453 -4.64 -2.47 -7.90
CA PRO A 453 -5.98 -2.08 -8.34
C PRO A 453 -6.52 -2.85 -9.55
N ARG A 454 -5.69 -3.68 -10.18
CA ARG A 454 -6.03 -4.42 -11.40
C ARG A 454 -6.26 -5.89 -11.13
N ILE A 455 -6.24 -6.32 -9.87
CA ILE A 455 -6.39 -7.70 -9.47
C ILE A 455 -7.46 -7.87 -8.38
N PRO A 456 -8.17 -9.01 -8.35
CA PRO A 456 -8.17 -10.05 -9.38
C PRO A 456 -8.73 -9.58 -10.74
N PRO A 457 -8.10 -9.91 -11.89
CA PRO A 457 -8.54 -9.45 -13.20
C PRO A 457 -9.64 -10.33 -13.83
N TRP A 458 -9.98 -11.47 -13.22
CA TRP A 458 -10.93 -12.43 -13.77
C TRP A 458 -12.35 -12.20 -13.24
N LYS A 459 -13.35 -12.46 -14.08
CA LYS A 459 -14.76 -12.48 -13.66
C LYS A 459 -14.97 -13.57 -12.59
N PRO A 460 -15.86 -13.36 -11.60
CA PRO A 460 -16.85 -12.28 -11.52
C PRO A 460 -16.36 -10.98 -10.84
N TYR A 461 -15.08 -10.84 -10.48
CA TYR A 461 -14.57 -9.61 -9.88
C TYR A 461 -14.78 -8.39 -10.79
N CYS A 462 -15.09 -7.25 -10.17
CA CYS A 462 -15.24 -5.96 -10.85
C CYS A 462 -14.44 -4.86 -10.13
N SER A 463 -14.32 -3.71 -10.78
CA SER A 463 -13.66 -2.54 -10.20
C SER A 463 -14.41 -2.02 -8.96
N PRO A 464 -13.70 -1.43 -7.98
CA PRO A 464 -14.33 -0.94 -6.75
C PRO A 464 -15.38 0.14 -7.01
N PRO A 465 -16.43 0.24 -6.16
CA PRO A 465 -17.43 1.31 -6.26
C PRO A 465 -16.85 2.70 -6.03
N GLY A 466 -17.56 3.72 -6.53
CA GLY A 466 -17.21 5.13 -6.36
C GLY A 466 -16.35 5.71 -7.48
N ASN A 467 -15.69 6.84 -7.18
CA ASN A 467 -14.88 7.59 -8.13
C ASN A 467 -13.47 7.00 -8.24
N LEU A 468 -13.02 6.73 -9.46
CA LEU A 468 -11.63 6.36 -9.74
C LEU A 468 -10.77 7.62 -9.80
N VAL A 469 -9.75 7.69 -8.96
CA VAL A 469 -8.72 8.74 -9.01
C VAL A 469 -7.45 8.14 -9.57
N TYR A 470 -7.21 8.34 -10.87
CA TYR A 470 -6.03 7.85 -11.55
C TYR A 470 -4.91 8.91 -11.50
N ILE A 471 -3.72 8.51 -11.06
CA ILE A 471 -2.55 9.39 -10.98
C ILE A 471 -1.48 8.83 -11.89
N ASP A 472 -1.00 9.60 -12.85
CA ASP A 472 -0.04 9.11 -13.83
C ASP A 472 1.43 9.20 -13.37
N SER A 473 2.37 8.78 -14.21
CA SER A 473 3.80 8.86 -13.90
C SER A 473 4.34 10.28 -13.74
N SER A 474 3.64 11.31 -14.22
CA SER A 474 3.99 12.73 -14.08
C SER A 474 3.38 13.40 -12.85
N TYR A 475 2.53 12.68 -12.12
CA TYR A 475 1.69 13.16 -11.01
C TYR A 475 0.47 13.98 -11.43
N SER A 476 0.08 13.91 -12.70
CA SER A 476 -1.22 14.42 -13.15
C SER A 476 -2.34 13.53 -12.62
N ILE A 477 -3.35 14.16 -12.00
CA ILE A 477 -4.47 13.49 -11.35
C ILE A 477 -5.74 13.63 -12.21
N TYR A 478 -6.36 12.49 -12.51
CA TYR A 478 -7.57 12.36 -13.32
C TYR A 478 -8.67 11.69 -12.51
N ILE A 479 -9.85 12.30 -12.47
CA ILE A 479 -10.99 11.78 -11.72
C ILE A 479 -12.03 11.26 -12.69
N TYR A 480 -12.39 9.99 -12.57
CA TYR A 480 -13.44 9.35 -13.34
C TYR A 480 -14.59 9.00 -12.38
N PRO A 481 -15.71 9.75 -12.41
CA PRO A 481 -16.89 9.41 -11.64
C PRO A 481 -17.54 8.12 -12.17
N PRO A 482 -18.26 7.38 -11.32
CA PRO A 482 -19.05 6.23 -11.77
C PRO A 482 -20.18 6.68 -12.70
N ASP A 483 -20.79 5.74 -13.42
CA ASP A 483 -21.90 6.03 -14.31
C ASP A 483 -23.04 6.74 -13.55
N PRO A 484 -23.55 7.89 -14.02
CA PRO A 484 -24.54 8.67 -13.29
C PRO A 484 -25.92 7.99 -13.18
N ILE A 485 -26.22 7.01 -14.03
CA ILE A 485 -27.50 6.30 -14.09
C ILE A 485 -27.35 4.94 -13.42
N THR A 486 -26.35 4.16 -13.82
CA THR A 486 -26.17 2.77 -13.35
C THR A 486 -25.31 2.67 -12.10
N SER A 487 -24.61 3.75 -11.70
CA SER A 487 -23.56 3.72 -10.66
C SER A 487 -22.45 2.69 -10.93
N MET A 488 -22.31 2.24 -12.18
CA MET A 488 -21.29 1.28 -12.55
C MET A 488 -19.88 1.86 -12.31
N PRO A 489 -18.97 1.06 -11.71
CA PRO A 489 -17.61 1.48 -11.44
C PRO A 489 -16.79 1.56 -12.73
N VAL A 490 -15.82 2.46 -12.74
CA VAL A 490 -14.92 2.67 -13.90
C VAL A 490 -13.84 1.59 -13.92
N LEU A 491 -13.72 0.88 -15.05
CA LEU A 491 -12.69 -0.15 -15.22
C LEU A 491 -11.31 0.47 -15.35
N ILE A 492 -10.34 -0.04 -14.61
CA ILE A 492 -8.94 0.41 -14.70
C ILE A 492 -8.24 -0.29 -15.87
N ARG A 493 -7.50 0.46 -16.69
CA ARG A 493 -6.72 -0.05 -17.82
C ARG A 493 -5.64 -1.02 -17.35
N GLY A 494 -5.45 -2.12 -18.08
CA GLY A 494 -4.38 -3.08 -17.84
C GLY A 494 -2.96 -2.49 -18.03
N ILE A 495 -1.95 -3.12 -17.43
CA ILE A 495 -0.56 -2.70 -17.53
C ILE A 495 0.01 -3.03 -18.92
N SER A 496 0.63 -2.03 -19.56
CA SER A 496 1.42 -2.26 -20.76
C SER A 496 2.87 -2.58 -20.41
N PHE A 497 3.34 -3.73 -20.87
CA PHE A 497 4.70 -4.22 -20.61
C PHE A 497 5.70 -3.80 -21.70
N VAL A 498 5.19 -3.19 -22.78
CA VAL A 498 6.01 -2.70 -23.89
C VAL A 498 6.34 -1.23 -23.70
N HIS A 499 5.47 -0.45 -23.05
CA HIS A 499 5.75 0.95 -22.72
C HIS A 499 6.95 1.07 -21.77
N LEU A 500 7.76 2.12 -21.99
CA LEU A 500 8.88 2.47 -21.12
C LEU A 500 8.36 2.88 -19.74
N SER A 501 8.39 1.91 -18.83
CA SER A 501 7.89 2.02 -17.45
C SER A 501 9.03 1.79 -16.47
N GLY A 502 8.82 2.13 -15.20
CA GLY A 502 9.85 1.98 -14.16
C GLY A 502 11.09 2.83 -14.46
N LEU A 503 12.27 2.21 -14.44
CA LEU A 503 13.57 2.89 -14.59
C LEU A 503 13.77 3.60 -15.93
N LEU A 504 13.01 3.24 -16.97
CA LEU A 504 13.12 3.87 -18.30
C LEU A 504 12.07 4.96 -18.54
N ASN A 505 11.17 5.19 -17.59
CA ASN A 505 10.22 6.30 -17.68
C ASN A 505 10.94 7.63 -17.35
N LEU A 506 10.85 8.63 -18.22
CA LEU A 506 11.57 9.90 -18.05
C LEU A 506 11.18 10.67 -16.78
N ASN A 507 9.92 10.61 -16.37
CA ASN A 507 9.44 11.24 -15.13
C ASN A 507 10.03 10.53 -13.91
N VAL A 508 10.09 9.19 -13.94
CA VAL A 508 10.76 8.40 -12.90
C VAL A 508 12.26 8.73 -12.85
N ILE A 509 12.94 8.77 -14.00
CA ILE A 509 14.38 9.04 -14.08
C ILE A 509 14.73 10.38 -13.41
N ARG A 510 13.96 11.43 -13.70
CA ARG A 510 14.16 12.76 -13.09
C ARG A 510 13.99 12.73 -11.57
N ARG A 511 13.02 11.98 -11.06
CA ARG A 511 12.73 11.88 -9.62
C ARG A 511 13.78 11.12 -8.83
N MET A 512 14.43 10.10 -9.43
CA MET A 512 15.43 9.29 -8.74
C MET A 512 16.60 10.11 -8.15
N MET A 513 16.86 11.32 -8.66
CA MET A 513 17.86 12.24 -8.10
C MET A 513 17.60 12.62 -6.64
N ASN A 514 16.34 12.71 -6.26
CA ASN A 514 15.90 13.20 -4.95
C ASN A 514 15.38 12.08 -4.05
N GLU A 515 15.44 10.84 -4.50
CA GLU A 515 14.98 9.67 -3.75
C GLU A 515 16.08 9.12 -2.84
N SER A 516 15.65 8.43 -1.77
CA SER A 516 16.59 7.73 -0.90
C SER A 516 17.26 6.57 -1.66
N TRP A 517 18.49 6.21 -1.27
CA TRP A 517 19.19 5.06 -1.86
C TRP A 517 18.36 3.76 -1.74
N LEU A 518 17.58 3.63 -0.66
CA LEU A 518 16.70 2.49 -0.42
C LEU A 518 15.53 2.46 -1.42
N ARG A 519 14.94 3.62 -1.71
CA ARG A 519 13.90 3.75 -2.76
C ARG A 519 14.46 3.40 -4.14
N ILE A 520 15.67 3.87 -4.47
CA ILE A 520 16.34 3.54 -5.74
C ILE A 520 16.62 2.04 -5.84
N LEU A 521 17.09 1.42 -4.76
CA LEU A 521 17.27 -0.04 -4.68
C LEU A 521 15.95 -0.77 -4.99
N PHE A 522 14.83 -0.33 -4.42
CA PHE A 522 13.52 -0.93 -4.71
C PHE A 522 13.12 -0.80 -6.18
N ARG A 523 13.44 0.31 -6.84
CA ARG A 523 13.17 0.48 -8.30
C ARG A 523 13.99 -0.47 -9.18
N ILE A 524 15.15 -0.93 -8.70
CA ILE A 524 16.01 -1.89 -9.40
C ILE A 524 15.57 -3.34 -9.11
N VAL A 525 15.29 -3.63 -7.83
CA VAL A 525 14.99 -4.98 -7.37
C VAL A 525 13.57 -5.40 -7.71
N PHE A 526 12.58 -4.52 -7.54
CA PHE A 526 11.18 -4.86 -7.76
C PHE A 526 10.71 -4.54 -9.18
N PRO A 527 9.80 -5.35 -9.75
CA PRO A 527 9.13 -5.02 -11.00
C PRO A 527 8.44 -3.65 -10.91
N PHE A 528 8.46 -2.89 -12.01
CA PHE A 528 7.97 -1.51 -12.03
C PHE A 528 6.53 -1.33 -11.53
N PHE A 529 5.65 -2.30 -11.78
CA PHE A 529 4.25 -2.28 -11.37
C PHE A 529 4.03 -2.64 -9.88
N VAL A 530 4.92 -3.43 -9.26
CA VAL A 530 4.92 -3.64 -7.80
C VAL A 530 5.55 -2.43 -7.11
N ASN A 531 6.56 -1.87 -7.74
CA ASN A 531 7.28 -0.72 -7.23
C ASN A 531 6.42 0.55 -7.15
N ASP A 532 5.40 0.67 -8.00
CA ASP A 532 4.40 1.76 -7.95
C ASP A 532 3.33 1.53 -6.86
N HIS A 533 3.30 0.35 -6.23
CA HIS A 533 2.36 0.02 -5.15
C HIS A 533 2.81 0.49 -3.75
N PHE A 534 3.94 1.18 -3.61
CA PHE A 534 4.37 1.59 -2.27
C PHE A 534 3.48 2.75 -1.77
N PRO A 535 3.03 2.73 -0.50
CA PRO A 535 2.14 3.78 0.04
C PRO A 535 2.79 5.17 0.00
N GLY A 536 4.13 5.21 0.07
CA GLY A 536 4.90 6.43 -0.08
C GLY A 536 4.78 7.10 -1.45
N ASP A 537 4.59 6.34 -2.53
CA ASP A 537 4.45 6.92 -3.87
C ASP A 537 3.10 7.62 -4.05
N TYR A 538 2.02 7.05 -3.52
CA TYR A 538 0.71 7.71 -3.46
C TYR A 538 0.77 9.04 -2.71
N ALA A 539 1.41 9.01 -1.55
CA ALA A 539 1.62 10.18 -0.69
C ALA A 539 2.41 11.29 -1.40
N VAL A 540 3.48 10.95 -2.12
CA VAL A 540 4.27 11.93 -2.89
C VAL A 540 3.48 12.43 -4.10
N ALA A 541 2.82 11.52 -4.83
CA ALA A 541 2.04 11.86 -6.02
C ALA A 541 0.89 12.82 -5.70
N LEU A 542 0.20 12.64 -4.57
CA LEU A 542 -0.86 13.54 -4.12
C LEU A 542 -0.35 14.88 -3.60
N ARG A 543 0.89 14.93 -3.11
CA ARG A 543 1.51 16.16 -2.62
C ARG A 543 1.95 17.06 -3.75
N ASP A 544 2.62 16.47 -4.74
CA ASP A 544 3.27 17.21 -5.83
C ASP A 544 2.39 17.30 -7.08
N GLY A 545 1.32 16.49 -7.14
CA GLY A 545 0.42 16.39 -8.29
C GLY A 545 -0.64 17.47 -8.35
N THR A 546 -1.21 17.64 -9.55
CA THR A 546 -2.30 18.59 -9.84
C THR A 546 -3.49 17.85 -10.43
N VAL A 547 -4.70 18.27 -10.06
CA VAL A 547 -5.93 17.77 -10.69
C VAL A 547 -6.09 18.40 -12.07
N GLU A 548 -5.85 17.62 -13.11
CA GLU A 548 -5.87 18.07 -14.50
C GLU A 548 -7.28 18.01 -15.09
N ARG A 549 -8.00 16.90 -14.88
CA ARG A 549 -9.28 16.66 -15.56
C ARG A 549 -10.23 15.76 -14.78
N VAL A 550 -11.53 16.05 -14.91
CA VAL A 550 -12.63 15.14 -14.56
C VAL A 550 -13.21 14.55 -15.85
N ILE A 551 -13.06 13.24 -16.05
CA ILE A 551 -13.41 12.56 -17.31
C ILE A 551 -14.78 11.89 -17.14
N ARG A 552 -15.80 12.42 -17.84
CA ARG A 552 -17.22 12.05 -17.65
C ARG A 552 -17.78 11.10 -18.72
N GLU A 553 -16.94 10.56 -19.60
CA GLU A 553 -17.41 9.74 -20.72
C GLU A 553 -17.90 8.36 -20.26
N MET A 554 -19.12 7.98 -20.69
CA MET A 554 -19.85 6.77 -20.28
C MET A 554 -19.14 5.44 -20.56
N ASN A 555 -18.12 5.42 -21.43
CA ASN A 555 -17.39 4.22 -21.84
C ASN A 555 -15.88 4.30 -21.57
N GLY A 556 -15.44 5.22 -20.71
CA GLY A 556 -14.03 5.44 -20.43
C GLY A 556 -13.41 4.28 -19.65
N ILE A 557 -12.35 3.66 -20.20
CA ILE A 557 -11.43 2.86 -19.39
C ILE A 557 -10.54 3.86 -18.63
N GLY A 558 -10.51 3.75 -17.31
CA GLY A 558 -9.72 4.58 -16.42
C GLY A 558 -8.22 4.39 -16.63
N GLY A 559 -7.50 5.50 -16.76
CA GLY A 559 -6.11 5.52 -17.18
C GLY A 559 -5.96 6.16 -18.57
N ILE A 560 -4.93 6.98 -18.74
CA ILE A 560 -4.78 7.78 -19.95
C ILE A 560 -4.42 6.87 -21.16
N GLU A 561 -5.16 7.02 -22.26
CA GLU A 561 -4.62 6.80 -23.60
C GLU A 561 -3.96 8.11 -24.04
N GLU A 562 -2.63 8.22 -23.98
CA GLU A 562 -1.99 9.40 -24.58
C GLU A 562 -0.96 9.00 -25.64
N SER A 563 -1.39 9.28 -26.88
CA SER A 563 -0.65 9.94 -27.98
C SER A 563 0.68 9.35 -28.48
#